data_AF-D6U762-F1
#
_entry.id   AF-D6U762-F1
#
_cell.length_a   1.000
_cell.length_b   1.000
_cell.length_c   1.000
_cell.angle_alpha   90.00
_cell.angle_beta   90.00
_cell.angle_gamma   90.00
#
_symmetry.space_group_name_H-M   'P 1'
#
loop_
_entity.id
_entity.type
_entity.pdbx_description
1 polymer ?
#
loop_
_entity_poly.entity_id
_entity_poly.type
_entity_poly.pdbx_seq_one_letter_code
_entity_poly.pdbx_strand_id
1 'polypeptide(L)'
;MTPLQAVQVIFSDASLIPIKEWKGLNGELGVYHSQDHDYYYLLIPSQDEHYTQSYPPTDRDQAISAAEFIAAFAGAQERLP
;
A
#
# COMPACT_ATOMS: atom_id res chain seq x y z
N MET A 1 4.95 14.81 -4.75
CA MET A 1 3.80 14.08 -4.17
C MET A 1 4.37 12.85 -3.49
N THR A 2 4.08 12.62 -2.21
CA THR A 2 4.50 11.40 -1.50
C THR A 2 3.63 10.21 -1.93
N PRO A 3 4.06 8.95 -1.71
CA PRO A 3 3.24 7.78 -2.03
C PRO A 3 1.89 7.85 -1.29
N LEU A 4 1.91 8.21 -0.01
CA LEU A 4 0.71 8.50 0.77
C LEU A 4 -0.22 9.52 0.10
N GLN A 5 0.29 10.67 -0.35
CA GLN A 5 -0.52 11.68 -1.04
C GLN A 5 -1.14 11.16 -2.33
N ALA A 6 -0.39 10.34 -3.09
CA ALA A 6 -0.92 9.74 -4.32
C ALA A 6 -2.07 8.77 -4.00
N VAL A 7 -1.91 7.94 -2.98
CA VAL A 7 -2.92 6.97 -2.53
C VAL A 7 -4.16 7.68 -2.00
N GLN A 8 -4.01 8.72 -1.17
CA GLN A 8 -5.12 9.54 -0.69
C GLN A 8 -5.94 10.14 -1.84
N VAL A 9 -5.28 10.55 -2.93
CA VAL A 9 -5.95 11.05 -4.14
C VAL A 9 -6.62 9.92 -4.92
N ILE A 10 -5.94 8.79 -5.15
CA ILE A 10 -6.48 7.64 -5.90
C ILE A 10 -7.75 7.11 -5.24
N PHE A 11 -7.75 6.98 -3.92
CA PHE A 11 -8.89 6.44 -3.17
C PHE A 11 -9.88 7.51 -2.69
N SER A 12 -9.57 8.80 -2.92
CA SER A 12 -10.34 9.92 -2.36
C SER A 12 -10.56 9.79 -0.84
N ASP A 13 -9.57 9.24 -0.14
CA ASP A 13 -9.61 8.98 1.30
C ASP A 13 -8.42 9.65 1.98
N ALA A 14 -8.68 10.78 2.64
CA ALA A 14 -7.67 11.55 3.35
C ALA A 14 -7.30 10.95 4.73
N SER A 15 -8.08 9.99 5.22
CA SER A 15 -7.86 9.32 6.51
C SER A 15 -6.81 8.22 6.44
N LEU A 16 -6.30 7.93 5.23
CA LEU A 16 -5.29 6.91 5.03
C LEU A 16 -3.99 7.28 5.75
N ILE A 17 -3.46 6.31 6.48
CA ILE A 17 -2.13 6.33 7.09
C ILE A 17 -1.27 5.19 6.54
N PRO A 18 0.03 5.40 6.31
CA PRO A 18 0.91 4.33 5.87
C PRO A 18 1.19 3.38 7.04
N ILE A 19 1.05 2.07 6.80
CA ILE A 19 1.55 1.03 7.70
C ILE A 19 2.99 0.70 7.33
N LYS A 20 3.22 0.48 6.04
CA LYS A 20 4.50 0.03 5.51
C LYS A 20 4.60 0.41 4.03
N GLU A 21 5.75 0.93 3.62
CA GLU A 21 6.01 1.34 2.24
C GLU A 21 7.32 0.74 1.73
N TRP A 22 7.38 0.41 0.45
CA TRP A 22 8.56 -0.12 -0.22
C TRP A 22 8.78 0.62 -1.53
N LYS A 23 10.05 0.80 -1.88
CA LYS A 23 10.47 1.33 -3.17
C LYS A 23 10.96 0.18 -4.05
N GLY A 24 10.17 -0.18 -5.06
CA GLY A 24 10.51 -1.20 -6.04
C GLY A 24 11.04 -0.62 -7.35
N LEU A 25 11.53 -1.52 -8.21
CA LEU A 25 11.96 -1.15 -9.58
C LEU A 25 10.82 -0.58 -10.42
N ASN A 26 9.58 -1.01 -10.15
CA ASN A 26 8.39 -0.62 -10.90
C ASN A 26 7.57 0.48 -10.22
N GLY A 27 8.07 1.07 -9.12
CA GLY A 27 7.37 2.14 -8.40
C GLY A 27 7.24 1.87 -6.91
N GLU A 28 6.34 2.62 -6.28
CA GLU A 28 6.09 2.57 -4.84
C GLU A 28 5.01 1.54 -4.53
N LEU A 29 5.30 0.61 -3.64
CA LEU A 29 4.34 -0.34 -3.07
C LEU A 29 4.06 0.10 -1.64
N GLY A 30 2.82 -0.03 -1.17
CA GLY A 30 2.51 0.30 0.21
C GLY A 30 1.23 -0.35 0.73
N VAL A 31 1.21 -0.56 2.04
CA VAL A 31 0.00 -0.91 2.79
C VAL A 31 -0.44 0.31 3.56
N TYR A 32 -1.70 0.67 3.40
CA TYR A 32 -2.33 1.84 4.02
C TYR A 32 -3.55 1.40 4.82
N HIS A 33 -3.82 2.08 5.92
CA HIS A 33 -5.01 1.85 6.74
C HIS A 33 -5.91 3.09 6.70
N SER A 34 -7.20 2.89 6.42
CA SER A 34 -8.22 3.95 6.48
C SER A 34 -8.76 4.07 7.89
N GLN A 35 -8.55 5.21 8.54
CA GLN A 35 -9.05 5.44 9.90
C GLN A 35 -10.58 5.61 9.94
N ASP A 36 -11.17 6.07 8.85
CA ASP A 36 -12.62 6.32 8.79
C ASP A 36 -13.43 5.05 8.42
N HIS A 37 -12.82 4.13 7.68
CA HIS A 37 -13.51 2.96 7.12
C HIS A 37 -12.99 1.62 7.64
N ASP A 38 -11.91 1.61 8.44
CA ASP A 38 -11.31 0.44 9.07
C ASP A 38 -10.87 -0.66 8.08
N TYR A 39 -10.51 -0.29 6.84
CA TYR A 39 -9.98 -1.20 5.81
C TYR A 39 -8.48 -0.99 5.58
N TYR A 40 -7.81 -2.04 5.08
CA TYR A 40 -6.42 -1.95 4.62
C TYR A 40 -6.35 -1.98 3.10
N TYR A 41 -5.58 -1.06 2.51
CA TYR A 41 -5.32 -0.99 1.07
C TYR A 41 -3.90 -1.38 0.76
N LEU A 42 -3.74 -2.29 -0.19
CA LEU A 42 -2.47 -2.57 -0.84
C LEU A 42 -2.39 -1.80 -2.16
N LEU A 43 -1.40 -0.93 -2.31
CA LEU A 43 -1.04 -0.32 -3.58
C LEU A 43 0.08 -1.12 -4.23
N ILE A 44 -0.18 -1.67 -5.43
CA ILE A 44 0.83 -2.34 -6.25
C ILE A 44 1.06 -1.53 -7.52
N PRO A 45 2.28 -1.03 -7.75
CA PRO A 45 2.58 -0.27 -8.97
C PRO A 45 2.74 -1.23 -10.15
N SER A 46 1.97 -0.99 -11.22
CA SER A 46 2.16 -1.54 -12.56
C SER A 46 2.60 -0.41 -13.50
N GLN A 47 3.29 -0.74 -14.60
CA GLN A 47 3.89 0.27 -15.50
C GLN A 47 2.88 1.31 -16.02
N ASP A 48 1.61 0.93 -16.14
CA ASP A 48 0.53 1.81 -16.63
C ASP A 48 -0.70 1.86 -15.71
N GLU A 49 -0.74 1.08 -14.62
CA GLU A 49 -1.92 0.93 -13.75
C GLU A 49 -1.53 0.81 -12.26
N HIS A 50 -2.49 1.05 -11.36
CA HIS A 50 -2.35 0.73 -9.95
C HIS A 50 -3.31 -0.41 -9.62
N TYR A 51 -2.78 -1.52 -9.12
CA TYR A 51 -3.63 -2.56 -8.55
C TYR A 51 -3.90 -2.26 -7.09
N THR A 52 -5.18 -2.37 -6.73
CA THR A 52 -5.66 -2.09 -5.40
C THR A 52 -6.38 -3.31 -4.86
N GLN A 53 -6.06 -3.67 -3.62
CA GLN A 53 -6.75 -4.73 -2.90
C GLN A 53 -7.13 -4.23 -1.51
N SER A 54 -8.40 -4.37 -1.15
CA SER A 54 -8.90 -4.06 0.18
C SER A 54 -9.00 -5.32 1.03
N TYR A 55 -8.65 -5.18 2.30
CA TYR A 55 -8.79 -6.23 3.32
C TYR A 55 -9.64 -5.72 4.48
N PRO A 56 -10.53 -6.55 5.04
CA PRO A 56 -11.28 -6.20 6.24
C PRO A 56 -10.34 -6.00 7.45
N PRO A 57 -10.80 -5.31 8.50
CA PRO A 57 -9.96 -4.99 9.65
C PRO A 57 -9.41 -6.23 10.38
N THR A 58 -10.11 -7.37 10.28
CA THR A 58 -9.69 -8.66 10.85
C THR A 58 -8.45 -9.25 10.18
N ASP A 59 -8.13 -8.81 8.95
CA ASP A 59 -7.15 -9.46 8.07
C ASP A 59 -5.91 -8.60 7.88
N ARG A 60 -5.61 -7.71 8.85
CA ARG A 60 -4.43 -6.83 8.84
C ARG A 60 -3.14 -7.56 8.49
N ASP A 61 -2.87 -8.66 9.19
CA ASP A 61 -1.62 -9.40 9.03
C ASP A 61 -1.54 -10.08 7.66
N GLN A 62 -2.69 -10.43 7.08
CA GLN A 62 -2.76 -10.93 5.71
C GLN A 62 -2.43 -9.84 4.69
N ALA A 63 -2.97 -8.63 4.86
CA ALA A 63 -2.66 -7.48 4.01
C ALA A 63 -1.15 -7.17 4.03
N ILE A 64 -0.55 -7.15 5.23
CA ILE A 64 0.89 -6.93 5.40
C ILE A 64 1.71 -8.06 4.76
N SER A 65 1.34 -9.32 5.02
CA SER A 65 2.07 -10.48 4.48
C SER A 65 2.01 -10.52 2.95
N ALA A 66 0.86 -10.20 2.35
CA ALA A 66 0.71 -10.13 0.90
C ALA A 66 1.61 -9.03 0.31
N ALA A 67 1.63 -7.86 0.94
CA ALA A 67 2.48 -6.76 0.53
C ALA A 67 3.97 -7.10 0.62
N GLU A 68 4.40 -7.71 1.72
CA GLU A 68 5.78 -8.16 1.91
C GLU A 68 6.20 -9.19 0.86
N PHE A 69 5.32 -10.14 0.55
CA PHE A 69 5.56 -11.11 -0.51
C PHE A 69 5.74 -10.44 -1.87
N ILE A 70 4.86 -9.50 -2.23
CA ILE A 70 4.94 -8.76 -3.49
C ILE A 70 6.18 -7.85 -3.51
N ALA A 71 6.51 -7.18 -2.40
CA ALA A 71 7.71 -6.37 -2.25
C ALA A 71 8.97 -7.21 -2.51
N ALA A 72 9.07 -8.36 -1.87
CA ALA A 72 10.20 -9.27 -2.03
C ALA A 72 10.31 -9.77 -3.48
N PHE A 73 9.19 -10.17 -4.10
CA PHE A 73 9.15 -10.59 -5.50
C PHE A 73 9.59 -9.47 -6.46
N ALA A 74 9.19 -8.22 -6.18
CA ALA A 74 9.55 -7.05 -6.96
C ALA A 74 10.99 -6.54 -6.69
N GLY A 75 11.74 -7.19 -5.78
CA GLY A 75 13.05 -6.72 -5.34
C GLY A 75 12.99 -5.34 -4.67
N ALA A 76 11.85 -4.99 -4.07
CA ALA A 76 11.60 -3.69 -3.48
C ALA A 76 12.25 -3.56 -2.11
N GLN A 77 12.85 -2.40 -1.85
CA GLN A 77 13.48 -2.11 -0.57
C GLN A 77 12.50 -1.37 0.33
N GLU A 78 12.32 -1.89 1.55
CA GLU A 78 11.48 -1.26 2.57
C GLU A 78 12.01 0.14 2.90
N ARG A 79 11.09 1.11 2.95
CA ARG A 79 11.39 2.43 3.49
C ARG A 79 11.22 2.38 5.00
N LEU A 80 12.33 2.45 5.72
CA LEU A 80 12.30 2.74 7.14
C LEU A 80 11.91 4.22 7.35
N PRO A 81 11.17 4.54 8.43
CA PRO A 81 10.74 5.90 8.75
C PRO A 81 11.91 6.88 8.94
#